data_AF-A0A2U2DHH3-F1
#
_entry.id   AF-A0A2U2DHH3-F1
#
_cell.length_a   1.000
_cell.length_b   1.000
_cell.length_c   1.000
_cell.angle_alpha   90.00
_cell.angle_beta   90.00
_cell.angle_gamma   90.00
#
_symmetry.space_group_name_H-M   'P 1'
#
loop_
_entity.id
_entity.type
_entity.pdbx_description
1 polymer ?
#
loop_
_entity_poly.entity_id
_entity_poly.type
_entity_poly.pdbx_seq_one_letter_code
_entity_poly.pdbx_strand_id
1 'polypeptide(L)'
;MLDTEAKKASQREGRYPVMLVGATVMESFRDQLFDASNRAGMTPNEFVLQAAAEKLAASGRKFSGIFHRGDIVEYLPRKSA
;
A
#
# COMPACT_ATOMS: atom_id res chain seq x y z
N MET A 1 -11.72 42.26 -15.32
CA MET A 1 -11.90 40.78 -15.34
C MET A 1 -11.01 40.24 -14.26
N LEU A 2 -11.59 39.79 -13.15
CA LEU A 2 -10.84 39.20 -12.03
C LEU A 2 -10.71 37.70 -12.32
N ASP A 3 -9.48 37.28 -12.62
CA ASP A 3 -9.13 35.90 -12.89
C ASP A 3 -9.51 35.01 -11.71
N THR A 4 -10.65 34.33 -11.86
CA THR A 4 -11.08 33.27 -10.96
C THR A 4 -10.39 31.98 -11.39
N GLU A 5 -9.06 31.98 -11.36
CA GLU A 5 -8.29 30.74 -11.29
C GLU A 5 -8.41 30.26 -9.84
N ALA A 6 -9.57 29.68 -9.55
CA ALA A 6 -9.81 28.94 -8.33
C ALA A 6 -8.73 27.85 -8.25
N LYS A 7 -7.68 28.13 -7.49
CA LYS A 7 -6.67 27.16 -7.02
C LYS A 7 -7.43 25.87 -6.71
N LYS A 8 -7.28 24.85 -7.56
CA LYS A 8 -7.69 23.48 -7.22
C LYS A 8 -7.04 23.18 -5.89
N ALA A 9 -7.82 23.24 -4.82
CA ALA A 9 -7.39 22.82 -3.50
C ALA A 9 -6.82 21.42 -3.72
N SER A 10 -5.50 21.27 -3.54
CA SER A 10 -4.84 19.98 -3.70
C SER A 10 -5.64 18.99 -2.87
N GLN A 11 -6.36 18.08 -3.52
CA GLN A 11 -7.18 17.11 -2.81
C GLN A 11 -6.19 16.28 -1.99
N ARG A 12 -6.09 16.60 -0.70
CA ARG A 12 -5.26 15.86 0.24
C ARG A 12 -5.82 14.46 0.25
N GLU A 13 -5.03 13.50 -0.18
CA GLU A 13 -5.44 12.11 -0.19
C GLU A 13 -5.85 11.67 1.22
N GLY A 14 -7.06 11.14 1.33
CA GLY A 14 -7.61 10.68 2.59
C GLY A 14 -7.01 9.33 3.00
N ARG A 15 -6.81 9.13 4.31
CA ARG A 15 -6.49 7.81 4.87
C ARG A 15 -7.79 7.10 5.22
N TYR A 16 -7.94 5.86 4.76
CA TYR A 16 -9.13 5.06 5.02
C TYR A 16 -8.76 3.71 5.63
N PRO A 17 -9.47 3.24 6.67
CA PRO A 17 -9.25 1.90 7.19
C PRO A 17 -9.73 0.85 6.18
N VAL A 18 -9.01 -0.27 6.10
CA VAL A 18 -9.43 -1.46 5.34
C VAL A 18 -9.63 -2.60 6.31
N MET A 19 -10.84 -3.17 6.31
CA MET A 19 -11.18 -4.37 7.08
C MET A 19 -11.32 -5.54 6.11
N LEU A 20 -10.41 -6.50 6.17
CA LEU A 20 -10.51 -7.74 5.41
C LEU A 20 -11.32 -8.76 6.23
N VAL A 21 -12.63 -8.80 6.02
CA VAL A 21 -13.53 -9.71 6.74
C VAL A 21 -13.55 -11.08 6.07
N GLY A 22 -13.53 -12.16 6.86
CA GLY A 22 -13.76 -13.53 6.38
C GLY A 22 -12.52 -14.34 5.99
N ALA A 23 -11.32 -13.92 6.40
CA ALA A 23 -10.09 -14.66 6.11
C ALA A 23 -9.91 -15.85 7.07
N THR A 24 -10.12 -17.07 6.57
CA THR A 24 -9.65 -18.31 7.20
C THR A 24 -8.53 -18.89 6.34
N VAL A 25 -7.36 -19.10 6.92
CA VAL A 25 -6.15 -19.57 6.24
C VAL A 25 -5.69 -20.91 6.82
N MET A 26 -4.84 -21.62 6.08
CA MET A 26 -4.19 -22.81 6.60
C MET A 26 -3.26 -22.45 7.76
N GLU A 27 -3.16 -23.33 8.75
CA GLU A 27 -2.32 -23.13 9.95
C GLU A 27 -0.87 -22.82 9.59
N SER A 28 -0.27 -23.61 8.69
CA SER A 28 1.11 -23.40 8.25
C SER A 28 1.33 -22.03 7.60
N PHE A 29 0.34 -21.52 6.86
CA PHE A 29 0.41 -20.17 6.31
C PHE A 29 0.36 -19.11 7.41
N ARG A 30 -0.52 -19.28 8.40
CA ARG A 30 -0.59 -18.38 9.55
C ARG A 30 0.76 -18.32 10.26
N ASP A 31 1.39 -19.46 10.55
CA ASP A 31 2.67 -19.48 11.26
C ASP A 31 3.78 -18.77 10.48
N GLN A 32 3.88 -19.05 9.18
CA GLN A 32 4.85 -18.41 8.30
C GLN A 32 4.59 -16.91 8.14
N LEU A 33 3.32 -16.48 8.08
CA LEU A 33 2.96 -15.07 8.02
C LEU A 33 3.42 -14.33 9.27
N PHE A 34 3.17 -14.88 10.45
CA PHE A 34 3.55 -14.26 11.72
C PHE A 34 5.08 -14.25 11.91
N ASP A 35 5.78 -15.33 11.56
CA ASP A 35 7.25 -15.35 11.59
C ASP A 35 7.85 -14.32 10.63
N ALA A 36 7.37 -14.27 9.38
CA ALA A 36 7.83 -13.30 8.40
C ALA A 36 7.55 -11.85 8.81
N SER A 37 6.35 -11.56 9.34
CA SER A 37 6.01 -10.22 9.82
C SER A 37 6.90 -9.80 10.99
N ASN A 38 7.15 -10.70 11.94
CA ASN A 38 8.03 -10.44 13.09
C ASN A 38 9.47 -10.15 12.65
N ARG A 39 10.02 -10.94 11.71
CA ARG A 39 11.38 -10.71 11.17
C ARG A 39 11.49 -9.40 10.41
N ALA A 40 10.41 -8.97 9.75
CA ALA A 40 10.33 -7.68 9.06
C ALA A 40 10.10 -6.50 10.02
N GLY A 41 9.86 -6.74 11.32
CA GLY A 41 9.50 -5.69 12.27
C GLY A 41 8.14 -5.05 11.99
N MET A 42 7.22 -5.79 11.36
CA MET A 42 5.89 -5.35 10.95
C MET A 42 4.80 -6.14 11.66
N THR A 43 3.64 -5.52 11.86
CA THR A 43 2.43 -6.27 12.20
C THR A 43 2.00 -7.16 11.01
N PRO A 44 1.29 -8.28 11.24
CA PRO A 44 0.77 -9.10 10.13
C PRO A 44 -0.10 -8.31 9.14
N ASN A 45 -0.86 -7.33 9.63
CA ASN A 45 -1.66 -6.44 8.76
C ASN A 45 -0.77 -5.60 7.85
N GLU A 46 0.27 -4.97 8.41
CA GLU A 46 1.22 -4.18 7.61
C GLU A 46 1.93 -5.04 6.57
N PHE A 47 2.37 -6.23 6.98
CA PHE A 47 3.04 -7.17 6.09
C PHE A 47 2.16 -7.57 4.90
N VAL A 48 0.88 -7.90 5.15
CA VAL A 48 -0.07 -8.27 4.08
C VAL A 48 -0.39 -7.08 3.17
N LEU A 49 -0.58 -5.88 3.74
CA LEU A 49 -0.86 -4.68 2.96
C LEU A 49 0.34 -4.30 2.08
N GLN A 50 1.56 -4.44 2.60
CA GLN A 50 2.81 -4.26 1.85
C GLN A 50 2.89 -5.24 0.67
N ALA A 51 2.74 -6.54 0.93
CA ALA A 51 2.78 -7.56 -0.11
C ALA A 51 1.68 -7.38 -1.18
N ALA A 52 0.47 -6.99 -0.76
CA ALA A 52 -0.61 -6.67 -1.69
C ALA A 52 -0.27 -5.47 -2.57
N ALA A 53 0.29 -4.42 -1.98
CA ALA A 53 0.66 -3.22 -2.69
C ALA A 53 1.78 -3.48 -3.71
N GLU A 54 2.80 -4.25 -3.36
CA GLU A 54 3.85 -4.68 -4.29
C GLU A 54 3.26 -5.44 -5.47
N LYS A 55 2.33 -6.36 -5.22
CA LYS A 55 1.61 -7.08 -6.28
C LYS A 55 0.78 -6.15 -7.17
N LEU A 56 0.12 -5.15 -6.60
CA LEU A 56 -0.67 -4.17 -7.36
C LEU A 56 0.25 -3.27 -8.21
N ALA A 57 1.36 -2.79 -7.65
CA ALA A 57 2.36 -1.99 -8.35
C ALA A 57 2.98 -2.76 -9.52
N ALA A 58 3.36 -4.02 -9.31
CA ALA A 58 3.86 -4.91 -10.36
C ALA A 58 2.84 -5.12 -11.50
N SER A 59 1.54 -5.08 -11.19
CA SER A 59 0.47 -5.12 -12.20
C SER A 59 0.19 -3.78 -12.91
N GLY A 60 0.96 -2.73 -12.62
CA GLY A 60 0.85 -1.42 -13.26
C GLY A 60 -0.18 -0.48 -12.62
N ARG A 61 -0.73 -0.82 -11.44
CA ARG A 61 -1.63 0.06 -10.70
C ARG A 61 -0.84 1.19 -10.04
N LYS A 62 -1.46 2.36 -9.95
CA LYS A 62 -0.86 3.58 -9.39
C LYS A 62 -1.63 4.02 -8.16
N PHE A 63 -0.91 4.26 -7.09
CA PHE A 63 -1.37 4.83 -5.83
C PHE A 63 -0.20 5.57 -5.20
N SER A 64 -0.47 6.52 -4.30
CA SER A 64 0.58 7.43 -3.81
C SER A 64 1.49 6.80 -2.75
N GLY A 65 1.06 5.70 -2.15
CA GLY A 65 1.69 4.99 -1.04
C GLY A 65 0.67 4.10 -0.31
N ILE A 66 1.12 3.36 0.69
CA ILE A 66 0.32 2.36 1.41
C ILE A 66 -0.05 2.90 2.80
N PHE A 67 0.95 3.21 3.61
CA PHE A 67 0.83 3.77 4.95
C PHE A 67 1.14 5.27 4.95
N HIS A 68 2.10 5.66 4.11
CA HIS A 68 2.55 7.03 3.93
C HIS A 68 2.76 7.31 2.45
N ARG A 69 2.52 8.55 2.04
CA ARG A 69 2.81 8.96 0.67
C ARG A 69 4.30 8.73 0.37
N GLY A 70 4.58 7.98 -0.68
CA GLY A 70 5.94 7.72 -1.17
C GLY A 70 6.58 6.40 -0.70
N ASP A 71 5.96 5.65 0.21
CA ASP A 71 6.57 4.45 0.80
C ASP A 71 6.78 3.27 -0.17
N ILE A 72 6.10 3.26 -1.32
CA ILE A 72 6.22 2.20 -2.35
C ILE A 72 6.98 2.61 -3.62
N VAL A 73 7.53 3.84 -3.68
CA VAL A 73 8.10 4.40 -4.92
C VAL A 73 9.29 3.57 -5.45
N GLU A 74 9.96 2.81 -4.59
CA GLU A 74 11.13 1.99 -4.95
C GLU A 74 10.79 0.64 -5.61
N TYR A 75 9.56 0.13 -5.45
CA TYR A 75 9.12 -1.16 -6.01
C TYR A 75 8.52 -1.06 -7.42
N LEU A 76 8.35 0.16 -7.94
CA LEU A 76 8.03 0.33 -9.35
C LEU A 76 9.21 -0.16 -10.17
N PRO A 77 9.04 -1.10 -11.12
CA PRO A 77 10.12 -1.49 -11.99
C PRO A 77 10.71 -0.22 -12.59
N ARG A 78 11.99 0.05 -12.32
CA ARG A 78 12.72 1.12 -13.01
C ARG A 78 12.48 0.86 -14.48
N LYS A 79 11.81 1.78 -15.17
CA LYS A 79 11.72 1.72 -16.62
C LYS A 79 13.15 1.54 -17.13
N SER A 80 13.46 0.36 -17.66
CA SER A 80 14.64 0.18 -18.48
C SER A 80 14.51 1.19 -19.61
N ALA A 81 15.43 2.16 -19.61
CA ALA A 81 15.58 3.12 -20.69
C ALA A 81 16.01 2.42 -21.97
#